data_AF-A0A7R9LT22-F1
#
_entry.id   AF-A0A7R9LT22-F1
#
_cell.length_a   1.000
_cell.length_b   1.000
_cell.length_c   1.000
_cell.angle_alpha   90.00
_cell.angle_beta   90.00
_cell.angle_gamma   90.00
#
_symmetry.space_group_name_H-M   'P 1'
#
loop_
_entity.id
_entity.type
_entity.pdbx_description
1 polymer ?
#
loop_
_entity_poly.entity_id
_entity_poly.type
_entity_poly.pdbx_seq_one_letter_code
_entity_poly.pdbx_strand_id
1 'polypeptide(L)'
;MGEKTETEKSAKEDDCPTDSEHKLSQIDRTVSSTHIEAMNTLFDCTEDDSEGAQYYDLLLNPERFTGYSGETCDRIWRSIYEENCFLQKQSNPFSLDSFCYEERIFYRAISGLHSSINIHLSAIYHMIDGSFTHNTKEFAKPTI
;
A
#
# COMPACT_ATOMS: atom_id res chain seq x y z
N MET A 1 50.46 -0.51 -26.56
CA MET A 1 50.03 -0.25 -25.18
C MET A 1 49.43 1.14 -25.13
N GLY A 2 48.12 1.21 -24.94
CA GLY A 2 47.33 2.45 -24.98
C GLY A 2 45.86 2.06 -24.89
N GLU A 3 45.53 1.34 -23.82
CA GLU A 3 44.20 0.87 -23.51
C GLU A 3 43.40 2.06 -22.98
N LYS A 4 42.37 2.48 -23.72
CA LYS A 4 41.40 3.47 -23.26
C LYS A 4 40.43 2.74 -22.33
N THR A 5 40.57 2.97 -21.03
CA THR A 5 39.60 2.55 -20.03
C THR A 5 38.35 3.42 -20.14
N GLU A 6 37.27 2.81 -20.64
CA GLU A 6 35.92 3.35 -20.53
C GLU A 6 35.56 3.45 -19.05
N THR A 7 35.29 4.67 -18.61
CA THR A 7 34.80 4.93 -17.26
C THR A 7 33.33 4.55 -17.21
N GLU A 8 33.04 3.36 -16.71
CA GLU A 8 31.70 2.92 -16.37
C GLU A 8 31.10 3.89 -15.35
N LYS A 9 30.14 4.68 -15.82
CA LYS A 9 29.33 5.56 -14.99
C LYS A 9 28.32 4.67 -14.26
N SER A 10 28.73 4.16 -13.10
CA SER A 10 27.86 3.47 -12.14
C SER A 10 26.62 4.33 -11.89
N ALA A 11 25.46 3.81 -12.30
CA ALA A 11 24.17 4.36 -11.95
C ALA A 11 24.10 4.38 -10.43
N LYS A 12 23.99 5.58 -9.86
CA LYS A 12 23.63 5.71 -8.45
C LYS A 12 22.23 5.13 -8.34
N GLU A 13 22.12 3.99 -7.66
CA GLU A 13 20.87 3.61 -7.03
C GLU A 13 20.40 4.83 -6.26
N ASP A 14 19.20 5.32 -6.59
CA ASP A 14 18.53 6.35 -5.79
C ASP A 14 18.22 5.70 -4.44
N ASP A 15 19.20 5.78 -3.55
CA ASP A 15 19.12 5.50 -2.13
C ASP A 15 18.05 6.44 -1.58
N CYS A 16 16.81 5.94 -1.55
CA CYS A 16 15.70 6.64 -0.94
C CYS A 16 16.06 6.76 0.55
N PRO A 17 16.25 7.98 1.09
CA PRO A 17 16.60 8.13 2.49
C PRO A 17 15.38 7.73 3.33
N THR A 18 15.32 6.45 3.68
CA THR A 18 14.31 5.84 4.52
C THR A 18 14.84 5.76 5.94
N ASP A 19 15.34 6.89 6.45
CA ASP A 19 15.71 7.05 7.87
C ASP A 19 14.49 7.46 8.71
N SER A 20 13.37 6.78 8.51
CA SER A 20 12.37 6.65 9.58
C SER A 20 12.65 5.33 10.27
N GLU A 21 12.77 5.30 11.59
CA GLU A 21 12.81 4.04 12.32
C GLU A 21 11.53 3.24 11.99
N HIS A 22 11.62 2.31 11.04
CA HIS A 22 10.51 1.51 10.49
C HIS A 22 9.82 0.61 11.53
N LYS A 23 10.12 0.80 12.82
CA LYS A 23 9.65 0.02 13.96
C LYS A 23 8.12 -0.04 14.06
N LEU A 24 7.42 1.04 13.71
CA LEU A 24 5.95 1.06 13.72
C LEU A 24 5.32 0.25 12.57
N SER A 25 6.05 0.06 11.48
CA SER A 25 5.62 -0.68 10.28
C SER A 25 6.12 -2.12 10.26
N GLN A 26 6.85 -2.57 11.30
CA GLN A 26 7.35 -3.94 11.37
C GLN A 26 6.21 -4.93 11.56
N ILE A 27 6.19 -5.95 10.72
CA ILE A 27 5.20 -7.04 10.75
C ILE A 27 5.69 -8.12 11.72
N ASP A 28 4.81 -8.53 12.63
CA ASP A 28 5.00 -9.73 13.45
C ASP A 28 4.78 -10.98 12.58
N ARG A 29 5.84 -11.77 12.44
CA ARG A 29 5.86 -13.00 11.62
C ARG A 29 5.57 -14.26 12.43
N THR A 30 5.26 -14.13 13.72
CA THR A 30 4.99 -15.28 14.57
C THR A 30 3.63 -15.87 14.17
N VAL A 31 3.68 -17.12 13.72
CA VAL A 31 2.50 -17.89 13.38
C VAL A 31 2.73 -19.32 13.86
N SER A 32 1.67 -19.94 14.37
CA SER A 32 1.75 -21.30 14.91
C SER A 32 1.88 -22.30 13.75
N SER A 33 2.84 -23.23 13.86
CA SER A 33 3.12 -24.23 12.84
C SER A 33 1.90 -25.10 12.51
N THR A 34 1.09 -25.44 13.52
CA THR A 34 -0.14 -26.22 13.33
C THR A 34 -1.17 -25.47 12.49
N HIS A 35 -1.22 -24.13 12.57
CA HIS A 35 -2.09 -23.32 11.72
C HIS A 35 -1.58 -23.31 10.27
N ILE A 36 -0.26 -23.21 10.06
CA ILE A 36 0.33 -23.29 8.71
C ILE A 36 0.01 -24.65 8.08
N GLU A 37 0.23 -25.75 8.80
CA GLU A 37 -0.08 -27.10 8.30
C GLU A 37 -1.56 -27.25 7.92
N ALA A 38 -2.46 -26.73 8.76
CA ALA A 38 -3.90 -26.75 8.50
C ALA A 38 -4.27 -25.91 7.26
N MET A 39 -3.68 -24.72 7.09
CA MET A 39 -3.93 -23.87 5.92
C MET A 39 -3.37 -24.50 4.64
N ASN A 40 -2.15 -25.04 4.68
CA ASN A 40 -1.57 -25.76 3.55
C ASN A 40 -2.45 -26.93 3.12
N THR A 41 -2.98 -27.69 4.09
CA THR A 41 -3.90 -28.80 3.78
C THR A 41 -5.23 -28.30 3.20
N LEU A 42 -5.76 -27.20 3.72
CA LEU A 42 -7.04 -26.62 3.26
C LEU A 42 -6.95 -26.08 1.83
N PHE A 43 -5.80 -25.52 1.46
CA PHE A 43 -5.55 -24.90 0.16
C PHE A 43 -4.63 -25.73 -0.75
N ASP A 44 -4.41 -27.00 -0.44
CA ASP A 44 -3.53 -27.91 -1.19
C ASP A 44 -3.96 -28.09 -2.66
N CYS A 45 -5.25 -27.90 -2.95
CA CYS A 45 -5.81 -27.98 -4.31
C CYS A 45 -5.83 -26.64 -5.05
N THR A 46 -5.41 -25.53 -4.43
CA THR A 46 -5.23 -24.27 -5.15
C THR A 46 -3.81 -24.22 -5.68
N GLU A 47 -3.66 -24.13 -7.00
CA GLU A 47 -2.39 -23.83 -7.67
C GLU A 47 -2.00 -22.39 -7.33
N ASP A 48 -1.52 -22.16 -6.10
CA ASP A 48 -0.93 -20.88 -5.72
C ASP A 48 0.54 -20.88 -6.18
N ASP A 49 0.78 -20.32 -7.36
CA ASP A 49 2.11 -20.18 -7.98
C ASP A 49 3.00 -19.12 -7.29
N SER A 50 2.60 -18.62 -6.12
CA SER A 50 3.29 -17.56 -5.39
C SER A 50 4.50 -18.11 -4.63
N GLU A 51 5.61 -18.39 -5.34
CA GLU A 51 6.89 -18.77 -4.76
C GLU A 51 7.39 -17.67 -3.78
N GLY A 52 7.07 -17.82 -2.50
CA GLY A 52 7.45 -16.88 -1.44
C GLY A 52 6.30 -16.32 -0.60
N ALA A 53 5.05 -16.69 -0.88
CA ALA A 53 3.92 -16.34 -0.02
C ALA A 53 4.05 -16.94 1.39
N GLN A 54 3.60 -16.20 2.42
CA GLN A 54 3.68 -16.60 3.82
C GLN A 54 2.38 -16.26 4.54
N TYR A 55 1.99 -17.09 5.50
CA TYR A 55 0.86 -16.82 6.37
C TYR A 55 1.24 -15.87 7.50
N TYR A 56 0.35 -14.92 7.78
CA TYR A 56 0.48 -13.97 8.88
C TYR A 56 -0.78 -13.98 9.74
N ASP A 57 -0.61 -13.84 11.05
CA ASP A 57 -1.72 -13.62 11.96
C ASP A 57 -2.12 -12.13 11.97
N LEU A 58 -3.32 -11.85 11.48
CA LEU A 58 -3.87 -10.48 11.43
C LEU A 58 -4.20 -9.93 12.81
N LEU A 59 -4.40 -10.78 13.83
CA LEU A 59 -4.63 -10.33 15.21
C LEU A 59 -3.36 -9.74 15.84
N LEU A 60 -2.19 -10.23 15.42
CA LEU A 60 -0.88 -9.68 15.83
C LEU A 60 -0.49 -8.45 15.00
N ASN A 61 -1.08 -8.30 13.82
CA ASN A 61 -0.79 -7.22 12.86
C ASN A 61 -2.05 -6.37 12.58
N PRO A 62 -2.63 -5.71 13.60
CA PRO A 62 -3.80 -4.87 13.39
C PRO A 62 -3.45 -3.65 12.55
N GLU A 63 -4.38 -3.23 11.70
CA GLU A 63 -4.28 -1.95 10.98
C GLU A 63 -4.28 -0.78 11.98
N ARG A 64 -3.21 0.02 11.97
CA ARG A 64 -3.01 1.16 12.88
C ARG A 64 -2.04 2.18 12.30
N PHE A 65 -1.81 3.28 13.01
CA PHE A 65 -0.79 4.25 12.63
C PHE A 65 0.62 3.65 12.56
N THR A 66 1.21 3.70 11.36
CA THR A 66 2.56 3.20 11.05
C THR A 66 3.58 4.31 10.83
N GLY A 67 3.14 5.57 10.72
CA GLY A 67 3.99 6.70 10.33
C GLY A 67 4.25 6.80 8.83
N TYR A 68 3.72 5.88 8.01
CA TYR A 68 3.83 5.95 6.56
C TYR A 68 3.14 7.21 6.00
N SER A 69 3.91 8.10 5.40
CA SER A 69 3.47 9.41 4.93
C SER A 69 4.47 10.03 3.93
N GLY A 70 4.15 11.20 3.39
CA GLY A 70 5.01 11.94 2.47
C GLY A 70 4.96 11.43 1.03
N GLU A 71 5.95 11.82 0.22
CA GLU A 71 5.95 11.63 -1.24
C GLU A 71 5.80 10.16 -1.66
N THR A 72 6.34 9.22 -0.88
CA THR A 72 6.22 7.78 -1.17
C THR A 72 4.77 7.30 -1.03
N CYS A 73 4.05 7.75 0.00
CA CYS A 73 2.63 7.47 0.19
C CYS A 73 1.79 8.14 -0.90
N ASP A 74 2.05 9.41 -1.17
CA ASP A 74 1.34 10.18 -2.20
C ASP A 74 1.49 9.54 -3.58
N ARG A 75 2.69 9.04 -3.91
CA ARG A 75 2.96 8.35 -5.18
C ARG A 75 2.13 7.08 -5.32
N ILE A 76 2.04 6.26 -4.28
CA ILE A 76 1.24 5.03 -4.30
C ILE A 76 -0.24 5.34 -4.49
N TRP A 77 -0.80 6.27 -3.70
CA TRP A 77 -2.20 6.65 -3.86
C TRP A 77 -2.47 7.24 -5.23
N ARG A 78 -1.61 8.13 -5.71
CA ARG A 78 -1.71 8.69 -7.06
C ARG A 78 -1.77 7.58 -8.11
N SER A 79 -0.85 6.62 -8.06
CA SER A 79 -0.87 5.47 -8.98
C SER A 79 -2.20 4.71 -8.88
N ILE A 80 -2.69 4.37 -7.69
CA ILE A 80 -3.97 3.66 -7.52
C ILE A 80 -5.15 4.44 -8.13
N TYR A 81 -5.21 5.76 -7.91
CA TYR A 81 -6.27 6.59 -8.49
C TYR A 81 -6.12 6.76 -10.00
N GLU A 82 -4.89 6.74 -10.53
CA GLU A 82 -4.57 6.88 -11.96
C GLU A 82 -4.67 5.54 -12.73
N GLU A 83 -4.65 4.39 -12.05
CA GLU A 83 -4.97 3.07 -12.62
C GLU A 83 -6.42 2.99 -13.14
N ASN A 84 -7.23 4.02 -12.87
CA ASN A 84 -8.58 4.23 -13.39
C ASN A 84 -8.58 4.49 -14.92
N CYS A 85 -7.99 3.59 -15.70
CA CYS A 85 -7.88 3.64 -17.14
C CYS A 85 -9.10 2.99 -17.82
N PHE A 86 -10.31 3.50 -17.56
CA PHE A 86 -11.49 3.16 -18.38
C PHE A 86 -11.46 3.90 -19.72
N LEU A 87 -10.41 3.65 -20.51
CA LEU A 87 -10.32 4.18 -21.86
C LEU A 87 -11.37 3.52 -22.74
N GLN A 88 -12.42 4.25 -23.09
CA GLN A 88 -13.24 3.92 -24.24
C GLN A 88 -12.36 4.01 -25.50
N LYS A 89 -11.82 2.87 -25.94
CA LYS A 89 -11.44 2.68 -27.34
C LYS A 89 -12.72 2.67 -28.17
N GLN A 90 -13.27 3.84 -28.51
CA GLN A 90 -13.95 4.10 -29.79
C GLN A 90 -14.38 5.57 -29.98
N SER A 91 -13.60 6.26 -30.82
CA SER A 91 -14.03 6.94 -32.05
C SER A 91 -15.07 8.08 -32.01
N ASN A 92 -15.14 8.95 -31.00
CA ASN A 92 -15.65 10.32 -31.21
C ASN A 92 -15.30 11.29 -30.06
N PRO A 93 -14.50 12.34 -30.30
CA PRO A 93 -14.13 13.33 -29.27
C PRO A 93 -15.26 14.29 -28.84
N PHE A 94 -16.50 14.06 -29.30
CA PHE A 94 -17.67 14.89 -29.00
C PHE A 94 -18.81 14.12 -28.30
N SER A 95 -18.61 12.85 -27.95
CA SER A 95 -19.60 12.09 -27.19
C SER A 95 -19.41 12.33 -25.69
N LEU A 96 -20.26 13.18 -25.09
CA LEU A 96 -20.26 13.45 -23.64
C LEU A 96 -20.76 12.25 -22.80
N ASP A 97 -21.25 11.20 -23.45
CA ASP A 97 -21.69 9.94 -22.82
C ASP A 97 -20.57 8.91 -22.64
N SER A 98 -19.31 9.26 -22.93
CA SER A 98 -18.19 8.30 -22.96
C SER A 98 -17.32 8.26 -21.70
N PHE A 99 -17.93 8.47 -20.53
CA PHE A 99 -17.33 8.02 -19.27
C PHE A 99 -18.10 6.79 -18.82
N CYS A 100 -17.43 5.64 -18.84
CA CYS A 100 -17.91 4.41 -18.22
C CYS A 100 -18.33 4.73 -16.77
N TYR A 101 -19.58 4.39 -16.38
CA TYR A 101 -20.06 4.50 -15.00
C TYR A 101 -19.10 3.87 -13.97
N GLU A 102 -18.34 2.91 -14.44
CA GLU A 102 -17.24 2.20 -13.81
C GLU A 102 -16.19 3.15 -13.22
N GLU A 103 -15.86 4.27 -13.88
CA GLU A 103 -14.89 5.26 -13.37
C GLU A 103 -15.34 5.86 -12.05
N ARG A 104 -16.62 6.26 -11.99
CA ARG A 104 -17.20 6.83 -10.78
C ARG A 104 -17.34 5.79 -9.67
N ILE A 105 -17.65 4.54 -10.02
CA ILE A 105 -17.77 3.45 -9.05
C ILE A 105 -16.40 3.11 -8.47
N PHE A 106 -15.38 2.96 -9.32
CA PHE A 106 -14.00 2.71 -8.92
C PHE A 106 -13.50 3.82 -8.02
N TYR A 107 -13.64 5.09 -8.44
CA TYR A 107 -13.23 6.23 -7.63
C TYR A 107 -13.90 6.23 -6.25
N ARG A 108 -15.22 5.95 -6.17
CA ARG A 108 -15.93 5.87 -4.89
C ARG A 108 -15.46 4.70 -4.02
N ALA A 109 -15.15 3.56 -4.61
CA ALA A 109 -14.64 2.40 -3.89
C ALA A 109 -13.24 2.68 -3.30
N ILE A 110 -12.32 3.21 -4.12
CA ILE A 110 -10.97 3.57 -3.68
C ILE A 110 -11.00 4.71 -2.66
N SER A 111 -11.83 5.73 -2.88
CA SER A 111 -12.03 6.82 -1.91
C SER A 111 -12.58 6.32 -0.57
N GLY A 112 -13.51 5.37 -0.60
CA GLY A 112 -14.00 4.71 0.61
C GLY A 112 -12.91 3.92 1.34
N LEU A 113 -12.09 3.17 0.60
CA LEU A 113 -10.95 2.44 1.15
C LEU A 113 -9.91 3.38 1.77
N HIS A 114 -9.49 4.41 1.03
CA HIS A 114 -8.55 5.42 1.50
C HIS A 114 -9.06 6.11 2.77
N SER A 115 -10.36 6.44 2.80
CA SER A 115 -11.01 7.00 4.00
C SER A 115 -11.02 6.01 5.16
N SER A 116 -11.33 4.73 4.92
CA SER A 116 -11.35 3.68 5.95
C SER A 116 -9.97 3.53 6.61
N ILE A 117 -8.91 3.51 5.80
CA ILE A 117 -7.53 3.44 6.27
C ILE A 117 -7.23 4.64 7.17
N ASN A 118 -7.47 5.87 6.67
CA ASN A 118 -7.20 7.08 7.44
C ASN A 118 -7.98 7.17 8.76
N ILE A 119 -9.21 6.63 8.80
CA ILE A 119 -10.00 6.51 10.02
C ILE A 119 -9.35 5.52 11.00
N HIS A 120 -8.92 4.33 10.56
CA HIS A 120 -8.23 3.37 11.42
C HIS A 120 -6.93 3.94 11.99
N LEU A 121 -6.13 4.63 11.17
CA LEU A 121 -4.91 5.30 11.60
C LEU A 121 -5.20 6.36 12.68
N SER A 122 -6.30 7.11 12.53
CA SER A 122 -6.71 8.13 13.50
C SER A 122 -7.30 7.52 14.78
N ALA A 123 -7.95 6.37 14.69
CA ALA A 123 -8.52 5.66 15.84
C ALA A 123 -7.45 4.95 16.69
N ILE A 124 -6.39 4.45 16.06
CA ILE A 124 -5.29 3.73 16.70
C ILE A 124 -3.98 4.46 16.37
N TYR A 125 -3.84 5.66 16.95
CA TYR A 125 -2.74 6.57 16.70
C TYR A 125 -1.63 6.41 17.74
N HIS A 126 -0.36 6.45 17.30
CA HIS A 126 0.80 6.36 18.19
C HIS A 126 1.13 7.73 18.81
N MET A 127 0.98 7.84 20.12
CA MET A 127 1.25 9.06 20.88
C MET A 127 2.72 9.17 21.27
N ILE A 128 3.16 10.38 21.64
CA ILE A 128 4.56 10.65 22.05
C ILE A 128 4.96 9.84 23.30
N ASP A 129 3.99 9.47 24.13
CA ASP A 129 4.21 8.62 25.32
C ASP A 129 4.35 7.12 24.99
N GLY A 130 4.27 6.74 23.72
CA GLY A 130 4.36 5.35 23.25
C GLY A 130 3.05 4.57 23.32
N SER A 131 1.94 5.18 23.76
CA SER A 131 0.63 4.55 23.80
C SER A 131 -0.10 4.67 22.46
N PHE A 132 -1.00 3.71 22.19
CA PHE A 132 -1.93 3.78 21.07
C PHE A 132 -3.31 4.23 21.57
N THR A 133 -3.84 5.32 21.00
CA THR A 133 -5.14 5.86 21.37
C THR A 133 -5.78 6.62 20.21
N HIS A 134 -7.04 7.03 20.37
CA HIS A 134 -7.73 7.87 19.39
C HIS A 134 -7.10 9.27 19.31
N ASN A 135 -6.85 9.76 18.11
CA ASN A 135 -6.40 11.11 17.86
C ASN A 135 -7.48 11.91 17.12
N THR A 136 -8.27 12.65 17.89
CA THR A 136 -9.36 13.47 17.37
C THR A 136 -8.88 14.64 16.51
N LYS A 137 -7.63 15.09 16.70
CA LYS A 137 -7.05 16.17 15.90
C LYS A 137 -6.70 15.68 14.50
N GLU A 138 -6.09 14.50 14.39
CA GLU A 138 -5.80 13.88 13.10
C GLU A 138 -7.08 13.50 12.37
N PHE A 139 -8.07 12.93 13.07
CA PHE A 139 -9.37 12.60 12.48
C PHE A 139 -10.09 13.81 11.86
N ALA A 140 -9.95 14.99 12.47
CA ALA A 140 -10.60 16.21 12.00
C ALA A 140 -9.83 16.92 10.86
N LYS A 141 -8.64 16.46 10.50
CA LYS A 141 -7.90 17.05 9.38
C LYS A 141 -8.60 16.71 8.06
N PRO A 142 -8.65 17.65 7.10
CA PRO A 142 -9.10 17.33 5.76
C PRO A 142 -8.16 16.30 5.14
N THR A 143 -8.70 15.15 4.76
CA THR A 143 -8.02 14.22 3.87
C THR A 143 -7.88 14.88 2.50
N ILE A 144 -6.66 14.87 1.93
CA ILE A 144 -6.36 15.42 0.59
C ILE A 144 -7.07 14.57 -0.48
#